data_AF-A0A8J2A4C2-F1
#
_entry.id   AF-A0A8J2A4C2-F1
#
_cell.length_a   1.000
_cell.length_b   1.000
_cell.length_c   1.000
_cell.angle_alpha   90.00
_cell.angle_beta   90.00
_cell.angle_gamma   90.00
#
_symmetry.space_group_name_H-M   'P 1'
#
loop_
_entity.id
_entity.type
_entity.pdbx_description
1 polymer ?
#
loop_
_entity_poly.entity_id
_entity_poly.type
_entity_poly.pdbx_seq_one_letter_code
_entity_poly.pdbx_strand_id
1 'polypeptide(L)'
;MQVEILKKDGKVMFVESGSDFADFLTGTLKAPLGSLVGLSSAGCGVFGNLQSSVNRVRAPLFLGKKEQDTAVKPLDLQAIAEGKSQTWLATELAVVGNSRYVSQRSVVNGEEFKCTVGQVPGSWQGVAFSKVDQFELSMDYQYWQSYNVMMGFFPSDSADVGTLVQNGGSPFSQGFFLYLTPGGLYLHSKNGDNGTPFHLQNGQTFPGAASRVVRMRYGKSNGNGRKQLEFDFFSSGQWETASFTGQLPSEEVFPALLFYSNVNHNAQVMIKPYSGAAVPKVFHSLTKFLVANDLTLCESTSLKALEILRKFGVGNADELEIESVTITEDVLRRLLGRAISGHQDVLQFAFEQGLAEAASAQGGA
;
A
#
# COMPACT_ATOMS: atom_id res chain seq x y z
N MET A 1 -0.42 14.35 8.95
CA MET A 1 0.68 15.21 8.42
C MET A 1 0.43 16.65 8.85
N GLN A 2 1.45 17.51 8.99
CA GLN A 2 1.25 18.92 9.35
C GLN A 2 1.20 19.80 8.11
N VAL A 3 0.27 20.77 8.08
CA VAL A 3 0.15 21.78 7.03
C VAL A 3 -0.18 23.15 7.61
N GLU A 4 0.13 24.21 6.87
CA GLU A 4 -0.21 25.59 7.21
C GLU A 4 -1.35 26.05 6.30
N ILE A 5 -2.48 26.44 6.87
CA ILE A 5 -3.64 26.95 6.14
C ILE A 5 -3.54 28.47 6.10
N LEU A 6 -3.62 29.04 4.91
CA LEU A 6 -3.68 30.48 4.68
C LEU A 6 -5.12 30.88 4.36
N LYS A 7 -5.69 31.77 5.17
CA LYS A 7 -7.07 32.24 5.03
C LYS A 7 -7.14 33.75 4.86
N LYS A 8 -8.25 34.20 4.28
CA LYS A 8 -8.69 35.61 4.27
C LYS A 8 -10.19 35.64 4.50
N ASP A 9 -10.64 36.47 5.45
CA ASP A 9 -12.07 36.63 5.79
C ASP A 9 -12.77 35.28 6.05
N GLY A 10 -12.09 34.36 6.76
CA GLY A 10 -12.59 33.01 7.05
C GLY A 10 -12.58 32.02 5.87
N LYS A 11 -12.11 32.43 4.68
CA LYS A 11 -11.98 31.57 3.51
C LYS A 11 -10.56 31.06 3.35
N VAL A 12 -10.41 29.75 3.27
CA VAL A 12 -9.19 29.02 2.92
C VAL A 12 -8.81 29.36 1.49
N MET A 13 -7.65 30.02 1.38
CA MET A 13 -7.05 30.40 0.12
C MET A 13 -6.09 29.30 -0.31
N PHE A 14 -5.18 28.91 0.59
CA PHE A 14 -4.15 27.91 0.33
C PHE A 14 -3.90 27.00 1.53
N VAL A 15 -3.32 25.86 1.22
CA VAL A 15 -2.63 25.00 2.18
C VAL A 15 -1.18 24.91 1.75
N GLU A 16 -0.28 25.45 2.57
CA GLU A 16 1.15 25.22 2.46
C GLU A 16 1.51 23.90 3.14
N SER A 17 2.25 23.05 2.44
CA SER A 17 2.55 21.70 2.89
C SER A 17 3.92 21.23 2.42
N GLY A 18 4.51 20.30 3.16
CA GLY A 18 5.69 19.57 2.69
C GLY A 18 5.34 18.56 1.59
N SER A 19 6.36 17.86 1.07
CA SER A 19 6.19 16.89 -0.02
C SER A 19 5.13 15.82 0.28
N ASP A 20 4.94 15.43 1.54
CA ASP A 20 4.05 14.32 1.91
C ASP A 20 2.58 14.57 1.52
N PHE A 21 2.08 15.81 1.62
CA PHE A 21 0.71 16.13 1.19
C PHE A 21 0.59 16.17 -0.34
N ALA A 22 1.59 16.76 -1.01
CA ALA A 22 1.64 16.81 -2.47
C ALA A 22 1.79 15.40 -3.08
N ASP A 23 2.57 14.53 -2.43
CA ASP A 23 2.75 13.13 -2.76
C ASP A 23 1.45 12.35 -2.56
N PHE A 24 0.70 12.61 -1.48
CA PHE A 24 -0.64 12.05 -1.27
C PHE A 24 -1.60 12.45 -2.40
N LEU A 25 -1.71 13.75 -2.70
CA LEU A 25 -2.59 14.26 -3.77
C LEU A 25 -2.19 13.65 -5.13
N THR A 26 -0.89 13.58 -5.41
CA THR A 26 -0.40 12.97 -6.65
C THR A 26 -0.61 11.45 -6.67
N GLY A 27 -0.54 10.79 -5.50
CA GLY A 27 -0.87 9.38 -5.32
C GLY A 27 -2.33 9.09 -5.63
N THR A 28 -3.24 10.02 -5.31
CA THR A 28 -4.66 9.85 -5.63
C THR A 28 -4.92 9.85 -7.14
N LEU A 29 -4.11 10.56 -7.95
CA LEU A 29 -4.14 10.47 -9.41
C LEU A 29 -3.66 9.10 -9.95
N LYS A 30 -2.88 8.35 -9.17
CA LYS A 30 -2.38 7.01 -9.51
C LYS A 30 -3.33 5.90 -9.07
N ALA A 31 -4.17 6.15 -8.06
CA ALA A 31 -5.20 5.22 -7.65
C ALA A 31 -6.21 5.04 -8.80
N PRO A 32 -6.79 3.83 -8.99
CA PRO A 32 -7.83 3.58 -9.98
C PRO A 32 -9.14 4.23 -9.53
N LEU A 33 -9.17 5.57 -9.50
CA LEU A 33 -10.39 6.37 -9.32
C LEU A 33 -11.35 6.19 -10.51
N GLY A 34 -10.94 5.48 -11.57
CA GLY A 34 -11.76 5.12 -12.73
C GLY A 34 -13.02 4.31 -12.42
N SER A 35 -13.18 3.76 -11.20
CA SER A 35 -14.46 3.21 -10.73
C SER A 35 -15.41 4.26 -10.13
N LEU A 36 -14.88 5.42 -9.73
CA LEU A 36 -15.64 6.55 -9.18
C LEU A 36 -15.90 7.65 -10.21
N VAL A 37 -15.09 7.72 -11.28
CA VAL A 37 -15.19 8.72 -12.36
C VAL A 37 -16.10 8.22 -13.50
N GLY A 38 -17.27 7.70 -13.15
CA GLY A 38 -18.40 7.62 -14.07
C GLY A 38 -19.07 8.98 -14.33
N LEU A 39 -18.54 10.09 -13.78
CA LEU A 39 -19.27 11.37 -13.66
C LEU A 39 -18.47 12.66 -13.96
N SER A 40 -17.28 12.60 -14.56
CA SER A 40 -16.61 13.82 -15.03
C SER A 40 -16.14 13.66 -16.47
N SER A 41 -17.03 14.01 -17.39
CA SER A 41 -16.72 14.16 -18.80
C SER A 41 -15.56 15.14 -19.00
N ALA A 42 -14.52 14.68 -19.70
CA ALA A 42 -13.56 15.50 -20.45
C ALA A 42 -12.78 16.56 -19.65
N GLY A 43 -11.86 16.16 -18.77
CA GLY A 43 -10.76 17.04 -18.32
C GLY A 43 -11.16 18.34 -17.59
N CYS A 44 -12.44 18.52 -17.28
CA CYS A 44 -13.02 19.70 -16.64
C CYS A 44 -13.40 19.35 -15.20
N GLY A 45 -12.48 19.62 -14.26
CA GLY A 45 -12.72 19.39 -12.84
C GLY A 45 -11.45 19.55 -12.00
N VAL A 46 -11.62 19.46 -10.68
CA VAL A 46 -10.52 19.60 -9.69
C VAL A 46 -9.34 18.66 -9.97
N PHE A 47 -9.60 17.40 -10.36
CA PHE A 47 -8.52 16.46 -10.69
C PHE A 47 -7.79 16.82 -11.99
N GLY A 48 -8.46 17.49 -12.94
CA GLY A 48 -7.81 18.05 -14.12
C GLY A 48 -6.86 19.21 -13.78
N ASN A 49 -7.28 20.06 -12.83
CA ASN A 49 -6.43 21.14 -12.28
C ASN A 49 -5.20 20.57 -11.57
N LEU A 50 -5.40 19.57 -10.71
CA LEU A 50 -4.33 18.87 -10.01
C LEU A 50 -3.35 18.22 -11.00
N GLN A 51 -3.84 17.46 -11.98
CA GLN A 51 -3.01 16.81 -13.00
C GLN A 51 -2.19 17.81 -13.82
N SER A 52 -2.82 18.88 -14.31
CA SER A 52 -2.14 19.95 -15.06
C SER A 52 -1.06 20.62 -14.21
N SER A 53 -1.33 20.81 -12.93
CA SER A 53 -0.42 21.43 -11.97
C SER A 53 0.77 20.55 -11.64
N VAL A 54 0.56 19.25 -11.39
CA VAL A 54 1.63 18.26 -11.21
C VAL A 54 2.55 18.22 -12.42
N ASN A 55 2.01 18.23 -13.64
CA ASN A 55 2.82 18.25 -14.87
C ASN A 55 3.67 19.53 -15.00
N ARG A 56 3.12 20.69 -14.63
CA ARG A 56 3.85 21.97 -14.64
C ARG A 56 4.95 22.05 -13.59
N VAL A 57 4.70 21.54 -12.38
CA VAL A 57 5.68 21.51 -11.30
C VAL A 57 6.80 20.50 -11.59
N ARG A 58 6.48 19.39 -12.25
CA ARG A 58 7.47 18.38 -12.65
C ARG A 58 8.43 18.89 -13.72
N ALA A 59 7.95 19.62 -14.73
CA ALA A 59 8.76 20.04 -15.87
C ALA A 59 10.09 20.76 -15.51
N PRO A 60 10.16 21.69 -14.53
CA PRO A 60 11.41 22.35 -14.14
C PRO A 60 12.25 21.59 -13.08
N LEU A 61 11.67 20.68 -12.30
CA LEU A 61 12.38 19.95 -11.24
C LEU A 61 13.25 18.79 -11.75
N PHE A 62 13.00 18.30 -12.98
CA PHE A 62 13.85 17.31 -13.65
C PHE A 62 14.99 17.96 -14.45
N LEU A 63 15.86 18.71 -13.78
CA LEU A 63 17.17 19.09 -14.32
C LEU A 63 18.14 17.91 -14.23
N GLY A 64 18.00 16.95 -15.14
CA GLY A 64 18.98 15.87 -15.26
C GLY A 64 18.47 14.67 -16.04
N LYS A 65 18.72 14.66 -17.34
CA LYS A 65 18.68 13.44 -18.17
C LYS A 65 19.65 12.40 -17.59
N LYS A 66 19.22 11.56 -16.64
CA LYS A 66 19.89 10.28 -16.29
C LYS A 66 19.16 9.42 -15.25
N GLU A 67 18.15 9.92 -14.55
CA GLU A 67 17.23 9.02 -13.85
C GLU A 67 16.19 8.51 -14.83
N GLN A 68 16.23 7.21 -15.08
CA GLN A 68 15.25 6.46 -15.85
C GLN A 68 13.84 6.88 -15.43
N ASP A 69 13.03 7.21 -16.43
CA ASP A 69 11.61 7.50 -16.31
C ASP A 69 10.90 6.28 -15.71
N THR A 70 10.93 6.16 -14.38
CA THR A 70 10.18 5.17 -13.59
C THR A 70 8.76 5.65 -13.33
N ALA A 71 8.38 6.82 -13.88
CA ALA A 71 7.01 7.25 -13.90
C ALA A 71 6.20 6.27 -14.75
N VAL A 72 5.35 5.49 -14.08
CA VAL A 72 4.29 4.73 -14.74
C VAL A 72 3.59 5.66 -15.72
N LYS A 73 3.47 5.23 -16.98
CA LYS A 73 2.72 5.96 -18.02
C LYS A 73 1.41 6.46 -17.41
N PRO A 74 1.03 7.73 -17.67
CA PRO A 74 -0.24 8.28 -17.19
C PRO A 74 -1.35 7.28 -17.46
N LEU A 75 -2.14 7.01 -16.43
CA LEU A 75 -3.27 6.11 -16.55
C LEU A 75 -4.16 6.64 -17.68
N ASP A 76 -4.35 5.84 -18.73
CA ASP A 76 -5.20 6.22 -19.86
C ASP A 76 -6.66 6.17 -19.38
N LEU A 77 -7.10 7.30 -18.83
CA LEU A 77 -8.45 7.49 -18.31
C LEU A 77 -9.51 7.22 -19.38
N GLN A 78 -9.17 7.40 -20.65
CA GLN A 78 -10.04 7.14 -21.78
C GLN A 78 -10.14 5.63 -22.05
N ALA A 79 -9.03 4.90 -22.04
CA ALA A 79 -9.03 3.43 -22.14
C ALA A 79 -9.75 2.76 -20.95
N ILE A 80 -9.69 3.35 -19.75
CA ILE A 80 -10.45 2.87 -18.57
C ILE A 80 -11.95 3.13 -18.72
N ALA A 81 -12.34 4.35 -19.12
CA ALA A 81 -13.74 4.70 -19.36
C ALA A 81 -14.37 3.86 -20.48
N GLU A 82 -13.58 3.45 -21.46
CA GLU A 82 -13.98 2.54 -22.55
C GLU A 82 -13.94 1.05 -22.14
N GLY A 83 -13.62 0.72 -20.88
CA GLY A 83 -13.57 -0.64 -20.36
C GLY A 83 -12.40 -1.49 -20.89
N LYS A 84 -11.39 -0.88 -21.51
CA LYS A 84 -10.26 -1.57 -22.17
C LYS A 84 -9.06 -1.84 -21.25
N SER A 85 -9.06 -1.31 -20.03
CA SER A 85 -7.99 -1.51 -19.03
C SER A 85 -8.47 -2.40 -17.88
N GLN A 86 -8.48 -3.71 -18.12
CA GLN A 86 -8.71 -4.72 -17.08
C GLN A 86 -7.41 -5.43 -16.73
N THR A 87 -6.62 -4.91 -15.79
CA THR A 87 -5.66 -5.71 -15.01
C THR A 87 -5.21 -4.90 -13.79
N TRP A 88 -6.07 -4.86 -12.77
CA TRP A 88 -5.60 -4.68 -11.40
C TRP A 88 -6.22 -5.80 -10.59
N LEU A 89 -5.38 -6.50 -9.83
CA LEU A 89 -5.67 -7.55 -8.84
C LEU A 89 -7.16 -7.72 -8.54
N ALA A 90 -7.88 -8.43 -9.41
CA ALA A 90 -8.93 -9.27 -8.91
C ALA A 90 -8.17 -10.29 -8.06
N THR A 91 -8.11 -10.06 -6.74
CA THR A 91 -7.56 -11.05 -5.81
C THR A 91 -8.53 -12.22 -5.84
N GLU A 92 -8.44 -13.04 -6.89
CA GLU A 92 -9.08 -14.34 -6.91
C GLU A 92 -8.39 -15.16 -5.84
N LEU A 93 -9.09 -15.24 -4.71
CA LEU A 93 -8.70 -16.05 -3.58
C LEU A 93 -8.95 -17.51 -3.94
N ALA A 94 -7.93 -18.20 -4.44
CA ALA A 94 -7.97 -19.64 -4.59
C ALA A 94 -7.77 -20.26 -3.20
N VAL A 95 -8.85 -20.83 -2.66
CA VAL A 95 -8.76 -21.59 -1.41
C VAL A 95 -8.04 -22.90 -1.71
N VAL A 96 -6.98 -23.16 -0.95
CA VAL A 96 -6.01 -24.23 -1.16
C VAL A 96 -6.46 -25.43 -0.31
N GLY A 97 -7.03 -26.45 -0.98
CA GLY A 97 -7.36 -27.76 -0.39
C GLY A 97 -8.81 -27.93 0.06
N ASN A 98 -9.08 -28.94 0.90
CA ASN A 98 -10.39 -29.20 1.55
C ASN A 98 -10.74 -28.15 2.63
N SER A 99 -10.20 -26.93 2.55
CA SER A 99 -10.44 -25.84 3.48
C SER A 99 -11.88 -25.37 3.38
N ARG A 100 -12.74 -25.88 4.27
CA ARG A 100 -14.18 -25.60 4.27
C ARG A 100 -14.54 -24.21 4.78
N TYR A 101 -13.61 -23.42 5.30
CA TYR A 101 -13.95 -22.15 5.96
C TYR A 101 -12.89 -21.07 5.76
N VAL A 102 -13.07 -20.24 4.72
CA VAL A 102 -12.73 -18.81 4.79
C VAL A 102 -13.99 -18.13 5.34
N SER A 103 -14.09 -18.00 6.67
CA SER A 103 -15.36 -17.64 7.32
C SER A 103 -15.72 -16.16 7.17
N GLN A 104 -14.74 -15.29 6.91
CA GLN A 104 -14.97 -13.86 6.76
C GLN A 104 -13.96 -13.28 5.78
N ARG A 105 -14.48 -12.65 4.73
CA ARG A 105 -13.72 -11.76 3.83
C ARG A 105 -14.09 -10.35 4.22
N SER A 106 -13.12 -9.58 4.68
CA SER A 106 -13.29 -8.14 4.83
C SER A 106 -12.13 -7.46 4.14
N VAL A 107 -12.46 -6.55 3.23
CA VAL A 107 -11.50 -5.60 2.67
C VAL A 107 -11.42 -4.45 3.66
N VAL A 108 -10.32 -4.37 4.41
CA VAL A 108 -10.07 -3.25 5.30
C VAL A 108 -9.34 -2.20 4.46
N ASN A 109 -9.97 -1.03 4.27
CA ASN A 109 -9.39 0.13 3.58
C ASN A 109 -9.01 -0.06 2.08
N GLY A 110 -9.68 -0.97 1.37
CA GLY A 110 -9.50 -1.16 -0.08
C GLY A 110 -8.26 -1.96 -0.50
N GLU A 111 -7.30 -2.18 0.40
CA GLU A 111 -6.00 -2.78 0.09
C GLU A 111 -5.61 -3.93 1.03
N GLU A 112 -6.30 -4.10 2.17
CA GLU A 112 -5.97 -5.14 3.14
C GLU A 112 -7.01 -6.25 3.11
N PHE A 113 -6.53 -7.48 2.93
CA PHE A 113 -7.38 -8.67 2.97
C PHE A 113 -7.25 -9.39 4.30
N LYS A 114 -8.35 -9.51 5.05
CA LYS A 114 -8.43 -10.32 6.26
C LYS A 114 -9.13 -11.65 5.97
N CYS A 115 -8.46 -12.76 6.30
CA CYS A 115 -9.05 -14.10 6.23
C CYS A 115 -8.91 -14.84 7.54
N THR A 116 -9.96 -15.59 7.89
CA THR A 116 -9.95 -16.59 8.95
C THR A 116 -10.02 -17.98 8.35
N VAL A 117 -8.97 -18.76 8.57
CA VAL A 117 -8.87 -20.15 8.11
C VAL A 117 -9.24 -21.09 9.25
N GLY A 118 -10.34 -21.83 9.09
CA GLY A 118 -10.73 -22.91 10.01
C GLY A 118 -10.10 -24.24 9.60
N GLN A 119 -9.48 -24.94 10.56
CA GLN A 119 -8.69 -26.16 10.28
C GLN A 119 -9.43 -27.48 10.54
N VAL A 120 -9.08 -28.52 9.78
CA VAL A 120 -9.39 -29.92 10.06
C VAL A 120 -8.12 -30.59 10.57
N PRO A 121 -8.15 -31.23 11.76
CA PRO A 121 -6.99 -31.88 12.35
C PRO A 121 -6.28 -32.85 11.40
N GLY A 122 -4.95 -32.81 11.39
CA GLY A 122 -4.11 -33.77 10.66
C GLY A 122 -4.03 -33.55 9.14
N SER A 123 -4.42 -32.38 8.64
CA SER A 123 -4.34 -32.04 7.21
C SER A 123 -3.69 -30.69 6.98
N TRP A 124 -2.91 -30.59 5.89
CA TRP A 124 -2.44 -29.31 5.39
C TRP A 124 -3.59 -28.55 4.75
N GLN A 125 -3.70 -27.27 5.09
CA GLN A 125 -4.74 -26.37 4.61
C GLN A 125 -4.14 -25.02 4.31
N GLY A 126 -4.72 -24.25 3.41
CA GLY A 126 -4.13 -22.95 3.13
C GLY A 126 -4.96 -22.03 2.28
N VAL A 127 -4.33 -20.93 1.92
CA VAL A 127 -4.86 -19.95 1.00
C VAL A 127 -3.74 -19.57 0.05
N ALA A 128 -4.06 -19.52 -1.24
CA ALA A 128 -3.21 -18.90 -2.24
C ALA A 128 -3.89 -17.66 -2.81
N PHE A 129 -3.06 -16.74 -3.25
CA PHE A 129 -3.47 -15.48 -3.84
C PHE A 129 -3.23 -15.51 -5.33
N SER A 130 -3.95 -14.65 -6.05
CA SER A 130 -3.78 -14.45 -7.48
C SER A 130 -2.32 -14.20 -7.83
N LYS A 131 -1.97 -14.57 -9.06
CA LYS A 131 -0.63 -14.43 -9.63
C LYS A 131 -0.14 -12.97 -9.51
N VAL A 132 1.06 -12.78 -8.98
CA VAL A 132 1.69 -11.45 -8.76
C VAL A 132 3.19 -11.49 -9.02
N ASP A 133 3.73 -10.40 -9.59
CA ASP A 133 5.18 -10.24 -9.77
C ASP A 133 5.91 -10.03 -8.45
N GLN A 134 5.29 -9.29 -7.52
CA GLN A 134 5.84 -8.89 -6.22
C GLN A 134 4.72 -8.79 -5.17
N PHE A 135 5.01 -9.11 -3.92
CA PHE A 135 4.00 -9.08 -2.84
C PHE A 135 4.61 -8.92 -1.45
N GLU A 136 3.79 -8.50 -0.48
CA GLU A 136 4.13 -8.43 0.93
C GLU A 136 2.94 -8.96 1.72
N LEU A 137 3.23 -9.95 2.55
CA LEU A 137 2.25 -10.69 3.30
C LEU A 137 2.60 -10.53 4.77
N SER A 138 1.61 -10.22 5.60
CA SER A 138 1.78 -10.10 7.06
C SER A 138 0.82 -11.04 7.77
N MET A 139 1.36 -11.92 8.60
CA MET A 139 0.55 -12.83 9.40
C MET A 139 0.65 -12.43 10.87
N ASP A 140 -0.49 -12.15 11.50
CA ASP A 140 -0.59 -12.03 12.96
C ASP A 140 -1.04 -13.37 13.54
N TYR A 141 -0.17 -13.94 14.36
CA TYR A 141 -0.22 -15.31 14.80
C TYR A 141 -0.24 -15.42 16.32
N GLN A 142 -1.44 -15.65 16.87
CA GLN A 142 -1.67 -15.59 18.32
C GLN A 142 -1.20 -16.82 19.10
N TYR A 143 -0.95 -17.96 18.46
CA TYR A 143 -0.78 -19.26 19.16
C TYR A 143 0.37 -20.13 18.63
N TRP A 144 1.56 -19.59 18.37
CA TRP A 144 2.68 -20.30 17.72
C TRP A 144 3.03 -21.73 18.19
N GLN A 145 2.76 -22.12 19.44
CA GLN A 145 3.18 -23.40 20.00
C GLN A 145 2.43 -24.63 19.45
N SER A 146 1.25 -24.45 18.85
CA SER A 146 0.38 -25.57 18.50
C SER A 146 0.31 -25.85 16.99
N TYR A 147 1.22 -25.28 16.20
CA TYR A 147 1.05 -25.26 14.75
C TYR A 147 2.34 -25.24 13.97
N ASN A 148 2.16 -25.68 12.74
CA ASN A 148 3.13 -25.72 11.69
C ASN A 148 2.60 -24.79 10.58
N VAL A 149 3.32 -23.72 10.27
CA VAL A 149 2.90 -22.73 9.26
C VAL A 149 3.93 -22.67 8.16
N MET A 150 3.49 -22.67 6.91
CA MET A 150 4.34 -22.32 5.78
C MET A 150 3.92 -21.00 5.18
N MET A 151 4.91 -20.16 4.92
CA MET A 151 4.76 -18.86 4.31
C MET A 151 5.69 -18.79 3.12
N GLY A 152 5.12 -18.60 1.92
CA GLY A 152 5.89 -18.67 0.70
C GLY A 152 5.08 -18.40 -0.55
N PHE A 153 5.47 -19.03 -1.64
CA PHE A 153 4.72 -18.96 -2.90
C PHE A 153 4.90 -20.23 -3.73
N PHE A 154 3.95 -20.46 -4.64
CA PHE A 154 4.08 -21.41 -5.73
C PHE A 154 4.55 -20.68 -7.01
N PRO A 155 5.53 -21.21 -7.74
CA PRO A 155 5.84 -20.79 -9.10
C PRO A 155 4.62 -20.85 -10.02
N SER A 156 4.57 -20.01 -11.04
CA SER A 156 3.41 -19.97 -11.95
C SER A 156 3.35 -21.11 -12.97
N ASP A 157 4.46 -21.82 -13.15
CA ASP A 157 4.53 -23.07 -13.92
C ASP A 157 4.08 -24.28 -13.11
N SER A 158 3.90 -24.14 -11.79
CA SER A 158 3.32 -25.20 -10.98
C SER A 158 1.86 -25.42 -11.41
N ALA A 159 1.45 -26.68 -11.56
CA ALA A 159 0.10 -27.07 -11.98
C ALA A 159 -0.97 -26.27 -11.22
N ASP A 160 -2.16 -26.09 -11.82
CA ASP A 160 -3.29 -25.33 -11.24
C ASP A 160 -3.27 -25.40 -9.72
N VAL A 161 -3.13 -24.25 -9.05
CA VAL A 161 -3.00 -24.16 -7.59
C VAL A 161 -4.14 -24.91 -6.88
N GLY A 162 -5.31 -25.02 -7.51
CA GLY A 162 -6.38 -25.90 -7.04
C GLY A 162 -5.99 -27.38 -7.02
N THR A 163 -5.37 -27.88 -8.09
CA THR A 163 -4.91 -29.28 -8.22
C THR A 163 -3.71 -29.64 -7.34
N LEU A 164 -2.78 -28.71 -7.12
CA LEU A 164 -1.60 -28.95 -6.26
C LEU A 164 -2.00 -29.32 -4.84
N VAL A 165 -3.16 -28.85 -4.40
CA VAL A 165 -3.58 -28.95 -3.01
C VAL A 165 -4.66 -29.99 -2.82
N GLN A 166 -5.55 -30.16 -3.80
CA GLN A 166 -6.58 -31.21 -3.75
C GLN A 166 -6.00 -32.62 -3.87
N ASN A 167 -4.88 -32.80 -4.59
CA ASN A 167 -4.33 -34.12 -4.87
C ASN A 167 -3.44 -34.71 -3.75
N GLY A 168 -3.40 -34.09 -2.57
CA GLY A 168 -2.61 -34.61 -1.44
C GLY A 168 -1.09 -34.61 -1.69
N GLY A 169 -0.64 -33.85 -2.71
CA GLY A 169 0.77 -33.63 -2.97
C GLY A 169 1.41 -32.88 -1.79
N SER A 170 2.61 -33.28 -1.41
CA SER A 170 3.39 -32.59 -0.38
C SER A 170 3.67 -31.15 -0.84
N PRO A 171 3.12 -30.11 -0.20
CA PRO A 171 3.32 -28.72 -0.63
C PRO A 171 4.80 -28.32 -0.58
N PHE A 172 5.56 -29.00 0.26
CA PHE A 172 7.00 -28.82 0.48
C PHE A 172 7.84 -28.92 -0.80
N SER A 173 7.42 -29.70 -1.81
CA SER A 173 8.20 -29.93 -3.03
C SER A 173 7.70 -29.14 -4.25
N GLN A 174 6.72 -28.25 -4.08
CA GLN A 174 6.02 -27.61 -5.20
C GLN A 174 6.20 -26.09 -5.24
N GLY A 175 6.73 -25.49 -4.17
CA GLY A 175 6.92 -24.04 -4.07
C GLY A 175 8.20 -23.66 -3.33
N PHE A 176 8.26 -22.44 -2.83
CA PHE A 176 9.36 -21.91 -2.02
C PHE A 176 8.77 -21.36 -0.74
N PHE A 177 9.07 -22.01 0.39
CA PHE A 177 8.42 -21.76 1.65
C PHE A 177 9.42 -21.62 2.78
N LEU A 178 9.13 -20.69 3.69
CA LEU A 178 9.60 -20.75 5.06
C LEU A 178 8.59 -21.53 5.88
N TYR A 179 9.07 -22.56 6.56
CA TYR A 179 8.32 -23.43 7.45
C TYR A 179 8.62 -23.08 8.91
N LEU A 180 7.61 -22.54 9.58
CA LEU A 180 7.61 -22.11 10.97
C LEU A 180 7.04 -23.23 11.82
N THR A 181 7.83 -23.72 12.77
CA THR A 181 7.43 -24.75 13.73
C THR A 181 7.78 -24.30 15.14
N PRO A 182 7.21 -24.93 16.19
CA PRO A 182 7.65 -24.68 17.56
C PRO A 182 9.14 -25.01 17.78
N GLY A 183 9.71 -25.87 16.93
CA GLY A 183 11.11 -26.30 16.99
C GLY A 183 12.06 -25.47 16.12
N GLY A 184 11.59 -24.42 15.44
CA GLY A 184 12.46 -23.54 14.63
C GLY A 184 11.91 -23.22 13.24
N LEU A 185 12.80 -22.61 12.44
CA LEU A 185 12.54 -22.12 11.10
C LEU A 185 13.30 -22.97 10.07
N TYR A 186 12.59 -23.40 9.03
CA TYR A 186 13.15 -24.28 8.01
C TYR A 186 12.73 -23.83 6.61
N LEU A 187 13.62 -23.94 5.62
CA LEU A 187 13.32 -23.69 4.22
C LEU A 187 12.89 -24.98 3.54
N HIS A 188 11.88 -24.86 2.68
CA HIS A 188 11.46 -25.90 1.75
C HIS A 188 11.35 -25.33 0.33
N SER A 189 11.84 -26.07 -0.65
CA SER A 189 11.79 -25.65 -2.04
C SER A 189 11.55 -26.79 -3.02
N LYS A 190 10.93 -26.45 -4.15
CA LYS A 190 10.83 -27.31 -5.35
C LYS A 190 12.19 -27.81 -5.84
N ASN A 191 13.29 -27.13 -5.47
CA ASN A 191 14.64 -27.39 -5.96
C ASN A 191 15.55 -28.05 -4.90
N GLY A 192 14.97 -28.70 -3.88
CA GLY A 192 15.71 -29.62 -3.02
C GLY A 192 15.94 -29.16 -1.58
N ASP A 193 15.46 -27.98 -1.18
CA ASP A 193 15.42 -27.64 0.24
C ASP A 193 14.32 -28.47 0.90
N ASN A 194 14.70 -29.31 1.87
CA ASN A 194 13.76 -30.16 2.60
C ASN A 194 14.08 -30.11 4.09
N GLY A 195 13.65 -29.02 4.75
CA GLY A 195 13.94 -28.81 6.16
C GLY A 195 15.30 -28.16 6.39
N THR A 196 15.81 -27.39 5.42
CA THR A 196 17.09 -26.67 5.56
C THR A 196 16.94 -25.61 6.65
N PRO A 197 17.75 -25.58 7.72
CA PRO A 197 17.60 -24.59 8.78
C PRO A 197 17.72 -23.14 8.26
N PHE A 198 16.81 -22.26 8.71
CA PHE A 198 16.86 -20.83 8.43
C PHE A 198 17.33 -20.08 9.67
N HIS A 199 18.52 -19.50 9.61
CA HIS A 199 19.14 -18.79 10.72
C HIS A 199 18.93 -17.28 10.60
N LEU A 200 18.46 -16.64 11.66
CA LEU A 200 18.40 -15.18 11.75
C LEU A 200 19.82 -14.61 11.95
N GLN A 201 20.14 -13.48 11.32
CA GLN A 201 21.51 -12.93 11.32
C GLN A 201 22.03 -12.62 12.73
N ASN A 202 21.12 -12.28 13.66
CA ASN A 202 21.47 -11.95 15.04
C ASN A 202 21.67 -13.16 15.95
N GLY A 203 21.66 -14.39 15.39
CA GLY A 203 21.73 -15.63 16.18
C GLY A 203 20.53 -15.83 17.12
N GLN A 204 19.50 -14.99 16.98
CA GLN A 204 18.26 -15.12 17.73
C GLN A 204 17.59 -16.43 17.34
N THR A 205 17.23 -17.23 18.33
CA THR A 205 16.25 -18.28 18.11
C THR A 205 14.91 -17.62 17.80
N PHE A 206 14.10 -18.27 16.95
CA PHE A 206 12.75 -17.80 16.69
C PHE A 206 12.04 -17.54 18.02
N PRO A 207 11.44 -16.35 18.21
CA PRO A 207 11.05 -15.90 19.51
C PRO A 207 9.99 -16.79 20.13
N GLY A 208 10.22 -17.18 21.37
CA GLY A 208 9.13 -17.66 22.22
C GLY A 208 8.11 -16.54 22.44
N ALA A 209 6.83 -16.84 22.22
CA ALA A 209 5.57 -16.19 22.66
C ALA A 209 5.35 -14.66 22.53
N ALA A 210 6.39 -13.83 22.48
CA ALA A 210 6.28 -12.38 22.61
C ALA A 210 5.98 -11.69 21.28
N SER A 211 6.37 -12.28 20.15
CA SER A 211 6.06 -11.72 18.84
C SER A 211 5.07 -12.55 18.07
N ARG A 212 4.07 -11.88 17.53
CA ARG A 212 2.95 -12.48 16.81
C ARG A 212 3.02 -12.22 15.31
N VAL A 213 3.82 -11.26 14.86
CA VAL A 213 3.77 -10.81 13.47
C VAL A 213 4.98 -11.33 12.70
N VAL A 214 4.70 -12.03 11.62
CA VAL A 214 5.68 -12.44 10.61
C VAL A 214 5.31 -11.78 9.28
N ARG A 215 6.24 -11.05 8.70
CA ARG A 215 6.11 -10.46 7.38
C ARG A 215 6.97 -11.21 6.38
N MET A 216 6.50 -11.33 5.15
CA MET A 216 7.19 -11.94 4.02
C MET A 216 7.03 -10.99 2.87
N ARG A 217 8.11 -10.73 2.14
CA ARG A 217 8.03 -10.01 0.87
C ARG A 217 8.79 -10.74 -0.20
N TYR A 218 8.31 -10.61 -1.42
CA TYR A 218 8.93 -11.15 -2.60
C TYR A 218 8.98 -10.05 -3.66
N GLY A 219 10.17 -9.79 -4.20
CA GLY A 219 10.37 -8.72 -5.16
C GLY A 219 11.82 -8.60 -5.57
N LYS A 220 12.14 -7.59 -6.40
CA LYS A 220 13.51 -7.34 -6.83
C LYS A 220 14.36 -6.84 -5.66
N SER A 221 15.53 -7.45 -5.47
CA SER A 221 16.54 -6.97 -4.53
C SER A 221 17.12 -5.63 -4.97
N ASN A 222 17.48 -4.78 -4.01
CA ASN A 222 18.21 -3.56 -4.22
C ASN A 222 19.63 -3.87 -4.73
N GLY A 223 19.82 -3.88 -6.05
CA GLY A 223 21.15 -3.75 -6.66
C GLY A 223 21.52 -4.75 -7.76
N ASN A 224 20.87 -5.92 -7.85
CA ASN A 224 21.20 -6.92 -8.87
C ASN A 224 20.02 -7.33 -9.77
N GLY A 225 18.83 -6.78 -9.53
CA GLY A 225 17.61 -7.08 -10.27
C GLY A 225 17.09 -8.52 -10.11
N ARG A 226 17.73 -9.35 -9.28
CA ARG A 226 17.26 -10.70 -8.96
C ARG A 226 16.14 -10.62 -7.93
N LYS A 227 15.15 -11.50 -8.08
CA LYS A 227 14.09 -11.61 -7.08
C LYS A 227 14.62 -12.28 -5.82
N GLN A 228 14.18 -11.78 -4.67
CA GLN A 228 14.49 -12.32 -3.35
C GLN A 228 13.18 -12.57 -2.60
N LEU A 229 13.22 -13.57 -1.73
CA LEU A 229 12.19 -13.81 -0.72
C LEU A 229 12.80 -13.41 0.62
N GLU A 230 12.18 -12.47 1.30
CA GLU A 230 12.68 -11.92 2.55
C GLU A 230 11.60 -11.99 3.63
N PHE A 231 12.04 -12.13 4.87
CA PHE A 231 11.16 -12.25 6.03
C PHE A 231 11.55 -11.23 7.07
N ASP A 232 10.56 -10.52 7.62
CA ASP A 232 10.76 -9.68 8.80
C ASP A 232 9.95 -10.29 9.95
N PHE A 233 10.68 -10.60 11.01
CA PHE A 233 10.12 -11.11 12.25
C PHE A 233 9.98 -9.93 13.20
N PHE A 234 9.06 -10.02 14.17
CA PHE A 234 8.94 -9.00 15.21
C PHE A 234 8.43 -7.63 14.78
N SER A 235 8.01 -7.48 13.53
CA SER A 235 7.80 -6.16 12.95
C SER A 235 9.02 -5.25 13.15
N SER A 236 10.22 -5.83 13.18
CA SER A 236 11.46 -5.11 13.47
C SER A 236 11.85 -4.15 12.34
N GLY A 237 11.36 -4.44 11.13
CA GLY A 237 11.78 -3.77 9.91
C GLY A 237 13.13 -4.27 9.39
N GLN A 238 13.75 -5.25 10.06
CA GLN A 238 14.95 -5.94 9.62
C GLN A 238 14.53 -7.15 8.77
N TRP A 239 14.85 -7.11 7.49
CA TRP A 239 14.48 -8.14 6.53
C TRP A 239 15.60 -9.15 6.36
N GLU A 240 15.26 -10.42 6.52
CA GLU A 240 16.15 -11.57 6.43
C GLU A 240 15.91 -12.30 5.11
N THR A 241 16.93 -12.40 4.26
CA THR A 241 16.82 -13.04 2.94
C THR A 241 16.88 -14.56 3.05
N ALA A 242 15.86 -15.25 2.55
CA ALA A 242 15.88 -16.70 2.40
C ALA A 242 16.81 -17.14 1.26
N SER A 243 17.79 -17.98 1.60
CA SER A 243 18.74 -18.56 0.67
C SER A 243 18.33 -20.00 0.35
N PHE A 244 17.61 -20.17 -0.75
CA PHE A 244 17.23 -21.50 -1.25
C PHE A 244 18.35 -22.10 -2.10
N THR A 245 18.44 -23.44 -2.13
CA THR A 245 19.40 -24.18 -2.96
C THR A 245 19.17 -23.93 -4.46
N GLY A 246 17.93 -23.67 -4.87
CA GLY A 246 17.58 -23.33 -6.25
C GLY A 246 17.32 -21.84 -6.49
N GLN A 247 17.40 -21.44 -7.75
CA GLN A 247 17.06 -20.08 -8.16
C GLN A 247 15.55 -19.84 -7.98
N LEU A 248 15.19 -18.71 -7.37
CA LEU A 248 13.81 -18.25 -7.32
C LEU A 248 13.32 -17.93 -8.73
N PRO A 249 12.05 -18.22 -9.07
CA PRO A 249 11.49 -17.87 -10.38
C PRO A 249 11.62 -16.36 -10.62
N SER A 250 11.83 -15.97 -11.88
CA SER A 250 11.82 -14.57 -12.31
C SER A 250 10.43 -14.09 -12.72
N GLU A 251 9.51 -15.03 -12.99
CA GLU A 251 8.15 -14.76 -13.41
C GLU A 251 7.25 -14.46 -12.21
N GLU A 252 5.96 -14.24 -12.47
CA GLU A 252 4.99 -14.04 -11.41
C GLU A 252 4.75 -15.36 -10.64
N VAL A 253 4.28 -15.22 -9.41
CA VAL A 253 4.12 -16.32 -8.46
C VAL A 253 2.75 -16.25 -7.80
N PHE A 254 2.34 -17.35 -7.18
CA PHE A 254 1.13 -17.41 -6.35
C PHE A 254 1.56 -17.38 -4.88
N PRO A 255 1.44 -16.22 -4.19
CA PRO A 255 1.72 -16.15 -2.76
C PRO A 255 0.80 -17.13 -2.04
N ALA A 256 1.33 -17.80 -1.03
CA ALA A 256 0.60 -18.84 -0.33
C ALA A 256 0.95 -18.90 1.15
N LEU A 257 -0.08 -19.22 1.93
CA LEU A 257 0.01 -19.53 3.35
C LEU A 257 -0.61 -20.89 3.59
N LEU A 258 0.16 -21.79 4.17
CA LEU A 258 -0.27 -23.14 4.51
C LEU A 258 -0.16 -23.33 6.00
N PHE A 259 -1.07 -24.11 6.55
CA PHE A 259 -1.17 -24.39 7.96
C PHE A 259 -1.40 -25.87 8.17
N TYR A 260 -0.82 -26.40 9.25
CA TYR A 260 -1.05 -27.74 9.72
C TYR A 260 -1.22 -27.70 11.25
N SER A 261 -2.32 -28.25 11.73
CA SER A 261 -2.57 -28.44 13.16
C SER A 261 -3.34 -29.73 13.44
N ASN A 262 -3.27 -30.17 14.68
CA ASN A 262 -4.03 -31.29 15.21
C ASN A 262 -5.27 -30.83 16.00
N VAL A 263 -5.55 -29.52 16.01
CA VAL A 263 -6.63 -28.90 16.80
C VAL A 263 -7.34 -27.81 15.97
N ASN A 264 -8.64 -27.64 16.20
CA ASN A 264 -9.47 -26.67 15.47
C ASN A 264 -9.14 -25.24 15.92
N HIS A 265 -8.75 -24.38 14.98
CA HIS A 265 -8.41 -22.99 15.28
C HIS A 265 -8.65 -22.05 14.11
N ASN A 266 -8.59 -20.75 14.44
CA ASN A 266 -8.76 -19.62 13.54
C ASN A 266 -7.45 -18.82 13.49
N ALA A 267 -6.82 -18.72 12.32
CA ALA A 267 -5.69 -17.81 12.09
C ALA A 267 -6.18 -16.54 11.38
N GLN A 268 -5.66 -15.36 11.74
CA GLN A 268 -5.93 -14.11 11.02
C GLN A 268 -4.75 -13.75 10.12
N VAL A 269 -5.01 -13.67 8.82
CA VAL A 269 -4.02 -13.34 7.81
C VAL A 269 -4.31 -11.96 7.25
N MET A 270 -3.28 -11.12 7.12
CA MET A 270 -3.35 -9.81 6.47
C MET A 270 -2.44 -9.73 5.25
N ILE A 271 -2.94 -9.20 4.14
CA ILE A 271 -2.17 -9.16 2.89
C ILE A 271 -2.29 -7.79 2.30
N LYS A 272 -1.16 -7.26 1.87
CA LYS A 272 -1.05 -5.96 1.23
C LYS A 272 -0.36 -6.12 -0.12
N PRO A 273 -0.75 -5.37 -1.17
CA PRO A 273 0.08 -5.27 -2.36
C PRO A 273 1.47 -4.75 -1.95
N TYR A 274 2.55 -5.41 -2.36
CA TYR A 274 3.88 -4.86 -2.17
C TYR A 274 4.12 -3.77 -3.19
N SER A 275 3.83 -2.55 -2.77
CA SER A 275 4.46 -1.37 -3.34
C SER A 275 5.91 -1.37 -2.87
N GLY A 276 6.80 -2.13 -3.51
CA GLY A 276 8.23 -2.26 -3.16
C GLY A 276 9.05 -0.97 -3.11
N ALA A 277 8.41 0.19 -3.17
CA ALA A 277 8.93 1.47 -2.75
C ALA A 277 7.90 2.10 -1.82
N ALA A 278 8.35 2.74 -0.71
CA ALA A 278 7.62 3.88 -0.19
C ALA A 278 7.20 4.70 -1.40
N VAL A 279 5.90 4.98 -1.59
CA VAL A 279 5.35 5.67 -2.79
C VAL A 279 6.40 6.67 -3.21
N PRO A 280 7.12 6.45 -4.34
CA PRO A 280 8.35 7.17 -4.58
C PRO A 280 7.99 8.63 -4.50
N LYS A 281 8.59 9.33 -3.52
CA LYS A 281 8.25 10.71 -3.24
C LYS A 281 8.39 11.43 -4.57
N VAL A 282 7.26 11.88 -5.10
CA VAL A 282 7.22 12.52 -6.41
C VAL A 282 7.98 13.83 -6.32
N PHE A 283 8.03 14.39 -5.12
CA PHE A 283 8.67 15.63 -4.80
C PHE A 283 9.78 15.44 -3.76
N HIS A 284 10.80 16.28 -3.85
CA HIS A 284 11.88 16.31 -2.87
C HIS A 284 11.33 16.73 -1.48
N SER A 285 11.82 16.09 -0.40
CA SER A 285 11.28 16.28 0.96
C SER A 285 11.40 17.70 1.52
N LEU A 286 12.35 18.48 1.00
CA LEU A 286 12.57 19.88 1.37
C LEU A 286 11.69 20.86 0.59
N THR A 287 10.98 20.41 -0.46
CA THR A 287 10.13 21.28 -1.25
C THR A 287 8.81 21.52 -0.53
N LYS A 288 8.50 22.79 -0.30
CA LYS A 288 7.17 23.21 0.15
C LYS A 288 6.27 23.47 -1.06
N PHE A 289 5.00 23.15 -0.92
CA PHE A 289 3.97 23.30 -1.93
C PHE A 289 2.82 24.12 -1.40
N LEU A 290 2.28 24.98 -2.26
CA LEU A 290 1.00 25.63 -2.05
C LEU A 290 -0.06 24.86 -2.83
N VAL A 291 -1.12 24.48 -2.14
CA VAL A 291 -2.30 23.83 -2.71
C VAL A 291 -3.47 24.80 -2.61
N ALA A 292 -4.06 25.16 -3.75
CA ALA A 292 -5.25 26.00 -3.79
C ALA A 292 -6.54 25.19 -3.59
N ASN A 293 -7.64 25.88 -3.35
CA ASN A 293 -8.94 25.27 -3.03
C ASN A 293 -9.46 24.31 -4.11
N ASP A 294 -9.07 24.52 -5.37
CA ASP A 294 -9.38 23.67 -6.53
C ASP A 294 -8.33 22.57 -6.79
N LEU A 295 -7.51 22.25 -5.78
CA LEU A 295 -6.36 21.35 -5.81
C LEU A 295 -5.29 21.72 -6.84
N THR A 296 -5.25 22.97 -7.32
CA THR A 296 -4.09 23.48 -8.07
C THR A 296 -2.86 23.46 -7.17
N LEU A 297 -1.82 22.74 -7.62
CA LEU A 297 -0.55 22.58 -6.91
C LEU A 297 0.52 23.49 -7.51
N CYS A 298 1.26 24.21 -6.66
CA CYS A 298 2.48 24.89 -7.10
C CYS A 298 3.57 24.84 -6.04
N GLU A 299 4.82 24.97 -6.47
CA GLU A 299 5.93 25.18 -5.54
C GLU A 299 5.69 26.46 -4.72
N SER A 300 5.98 26.38 -3.43
CA SER A 300 5.99 27.54 -2.53
C SER A 300 7.21 28.41 -2.85
N THR A 301 7.14 29.15 -3.95
CA THR A 301 8.08 30.22 -4.26
C THR A 301 7.40 31.55 -4.01
N SER A 302 8.16 32.54 -3.53
CA SER A 302 7.63 33.86 -3.16
C SER A 302 6.87 34.53 -4.31
N LEU A 303 7.28 34.33 -5.56
CA LEU A 303 6.62 34.93 -6.74
C LEU A 303 5.27 34.29 -7.06
N LYS A 304 5.15 32.95 -7.02
CA LYS A 304 3.88 32.26 -7.28
C LYS A 304 2.89 32.50 -6.14
N ALA A 305 3.36 32.50 -4.90
CA ALA A 305 2.55 32.88 -3.75
C ALA A 305 1.93 34.27 -3.97
N LEU A 306 2.74 35.26 -4.35
CA LEU A 306 2.27 36.62 -4.63
C LEU A 306 1.31 36.73 -5.83
N GLU A 307 1.60 36.03 -6.94
CA GLU A 307 0.72 36.03 -8.12
C GLU A 307 -0.66 35.48 -7.78
N ILE A 308 -0.68 34.37 -7.04
CA ILE A 308 -1.92 33.72 -6.64
C ILE A 308 -2.65 34.60 -5.61
N LEU A 309 -1.97 35.16 -4.61
CA LEU A 309 -2.55 36.14 -3.68
C LEU A 309 -3.22 37.30 -4.41
N ARG A 310 -2.57 37.84 -5.46
CA ARG A 310 -3.15 38.85 -6.34
C ARG A 310 -4.41 38.37 -7.08
N LYS A 311 -4.40 37.15 -7.62
CA LYS A 311 -5.57 36.55 -8.29
C LYS A 311 -6.80 36.52 -7.37
N PHE A 312 -6.58 36.36 -6.07
CA PHE A 312 -7.63 36.33 -5.07
C PHE A 312 -7.87 37.67 -4.36
N GLY A 313 -7.33 38.78 -4.89
CA GLY A 313 -7.57 40.13 -4.35
C GLY A 313 -6.93 40.36 -2.98
N VAL A 314 -5.84 39.66 -2.67
CA VAL A 314 -5.02 39.94 -1.49
C VAL A 314 -3.95 40.95 -1.89
N GLY A 315 -4.09 42.18 -1.38
CA GLY A 315 -3.17 43.28 -1.69
C GLY A 315 -1.94 43.29 -0.79
N ASN A 316 -2.08 42.79 0.45
CA ASN A 316 -1.01 42.69 1.44
C ASN A 316 -1.07 41.34 2.18
N ALA A 317 0.09 40.77 2.50
CA ALA A 317 0.21 39.52 3.26
C ALA A 317 -0.29 39.67 4.71
N ASP A 318 -0.30 40.88 5.26
CA ASP A 318 -0.83 41.16 6.61
C ASP A 318 -2.34 40.88 6.75
N GLU A 319 -3.06 40.74 5.63
CA GLU A 319 -4.48 40.38 5.59
C GLU A 319 -4.71 38.86 5.70
N LEU A 320 -3.65 38.05 5.77
CA LEU A 320 -3.74 36.60 5.79
C LEU A 320 -3.67 36.05 7.22
N GLU A 321 -4.64 35.21 7.55
CA GLU A 321 -4.62 34.39 8.76
C GLU A 321 -3.89 33.08 8.44
N ILE A 322 -2.87 32.75 9.23
CA ILE A 322 -2.11 31.50 9.09
C ILE A 322 -2.42 30.58 10.26
N GLU A 323 -2.80 29.34 9.97
CA GLU A 323 -3.13 28.35 10.98
C GLU A 323 -2.44 27.01 10.70
N SER A 324 -1.72 26.48 11.67
CA SER A 324 -1.13 25.14 11.56
C SER A 324 -2.16 24.06 11.91
N VAL A 325 -2.40 23.13 11.00
CA VAL A 325 -3.38 22.05 11.17
C VAL A 325 -2.77 20.69 10.88
N THR A 326 -3.11 19.70 11.71
CA THR A 326 -2.78 18.30 11.44
C THR A 326 -3.85 17.67 10.57
N ILE A 327 -3.47 17.23 9.37
CA ILE A 327 -4.36 16.45 8.50
C ILE A 327 -4.52 15.04 9.08
N THR A 328 -5.75 14.73 9.47
CA THR A 328 -6.25 13.42 9.92
C THR A 328 -6.86 12.65 8.75
N GLU A 329 -7.16 11.37 8.97
CA GLU A 329 -7.86 10.53 7.98
C GLU A 329 -9.22 11.13 7.58
N ASP A 330 -9.95 11.71 8.52
CA ASP A 330 -11.26 12.31 8.27
C ASP A 330 -11.17 13.54 7.34
N VAL A 331 -10.17 14.39 7.54
CA VAL A 331 -9.89 15.53 6.64
C VAL A 331 -9.58 15.03 5.23
N LEU A 332 -8.77 13.97 5.10
CA LEU A 332 -8.46 13.37 3.80
C LEU A 332 -9.71 12.79 3.13
N ARG A 333 -10.56 12.10 3.88
CA ARG A 333 -11.83 11.55 3.36
C ARG A 333 -12.75 12.66 2.86
N ARG A 334 -12.89 13.76 3.60
CA ARG A 334 -13.70 14.92 3.18
C ARG A 334 -13.14 15.60 1.95
N LEU A 335 -11.83 15.83 1.91
CA LEU A 335 -11.11 16.38 0.76
C LEU A 335 -11.39 15.55 -0.49
N LEU A 336 -11.15 14.24 -0.43
CA LEU A 336 -11.36 13.35 -1.57
C LEU A 336 -12.83 13.29 -1.98
N GLY A 337 -13.76 13.13 -1.03
CA GLY A 337 -15.20 13.10 -1.32
C GLY A 337 -15.68 14.35 -2.04
N ARG A 338 -15.22 15.53 -1.60
CA ARG A 338 -15.57 16.82 -2.20
C ARG A 338 -14.96 16.98 -3.60
N ALA A 339 -13.69 16.59 -3.78
CA ALA A 339 -13.00 16.61 -5.06
C ALA A 339 -13.63 15.67 -6.10
N ILE A 340 -13.99 14.44 -5.69
CA ILE A 340 -14.67 13.44 -6.55
C ILE A 340 -16.05 13.94 -6.97
N SER A 341 -16.72 14.69 -6.10
CA SER A 341 -18.00 15.32 -6.41
C SER A 341 -17.87 16.53 -7.37
N GLY A 342 -16.67 16.86 -7.85
CA GLY A 342 -16.40 17.92 -8.82
C GLY A 342 -16.48 19.36 -8.26
N HIS A 343 -16.60 19.52 -6.95
CA HIS A 343 -16.72 20.83 -6.32
C HIS A 343 -15.34 21.51 -6.22
N GLN A 344 -15.29 22.84 -6.36
CA GLN A 344 -14.04 23.61 -6.39
C GLN A 344 -13.61 24.17 -5.02
N ASP A 345 -14.42 23.96 -3.99
CA ASP A 345 -14.22 24.44 -2.62
C ASP A 345 -13.62 23.37 -1.70
N VAL A 346 -12.72 22.55 -2.24
CA VAL A 346 -12.30 21.28 -1.64
C VAL A 346 -11.60 21.48 -0.30
N LEU A 347 -10.64 22.39 -0.22
CA LEU A 347 -9.90 22.67 1.00
C LEU A 347 -10.79 23.37 2.02
N GLN A 348 -11.61 24.34 1.60
CA GLN A 348 -12.57 25.01 2.48
C GLN A 348 -13.43 23.97 3.21
N PHE A 349 -14.08 23.09 2.44
CA PHE A 349 -14.94 22.05 2.99
C PHE A 349 -14.19 21.06 3.89
N ALA A 350 -12.99 20.64 3.47
CA ALA A 350 -12.19 19.67 4.22
C ALA A 350 -11.73 20.22 5.57
N PHE A 351 -11.42 21.52 5.65
CA PHE A 351 -10.86 22.13 6.86
C PHE A 351 -11.90 22.86 7.73
N GLU A 352 -13.05 23.30 7.21
CA GLU A 352 -14.08 24.04 7.96
C GLU A 352 -14.58 23.33 9.24
N GLN A 353 -14.85 22.02 9.23
CA GLN A 353 -15.36 21.37 10.47
C GLN A 353 -14.26 21.10 11.51
N GLY A 354 -13.00 20.91 11.09
CA GLY A 354 -11.90 20.76 12.05
C GLY A 354 -11.64 22.04 12.84
N LEU A 355 -11.95 23.18 12.23
CA LEU A 355 -11.86 24.52 12.82
C LEU A 355 -13.00 24.80 13.82
N ALA A 356 -14.21 24.35 13.50
CA ALA A 356 -15.36 24.47 14.41
C ALA A 356 -15.18 23.63 15.68
N GLU A 357 -14.59 22.43 15.55
CA GLU A 357 -14.29 21.55 16.69
C GLU A 357 -13.15 22.11 17.57
N ALA A 358 -12.08 22.65 16.98
CA ALA A 358 -11.00 23.29 17.72
C ALA A 358 -11.45 24.55 18.48
N ALA A 359 -12.33 25.37 17.88
CA ALA A 359 -12.93 26.53 18.54
C ALA A 359 -13.88 26.13 19.69
N SER A 360 -14.62 25.03 19.55
CA SER A 360 -15.49 24.52 20.61
C SER A 360 -14.73 23.96 21.82
N ALA A 361 -13.51 23.44 21.63
CA ALA A 361 -12.65 22.94 22.69
C ALA A 361 -11.97 24.05 23.51
N GLN A 362 -11.81 25.25 22.96
CA GLN A 362 -11.22 26.41 23.65
C GLN A 362 -12.25 27.33 24.32
N GLY A 363 -13.54 27.19 24.01
CA GLY A 363 -14.63 27.95 24.64
C GLY A 363 -15.25 27.30 25.89
N GLY A 364 -14.70 26.18 26.35
CA GLY A 364 -15.21 25.40 27.49
C GLY A 364 -14.30 25.39 28.73
N ALA A 365 -13.41 26.39 28.88
CA ALA A 365 -12.54 26.55 30.04
C ALA A 365 -13.01 27.71 30.94
#